data_AF-W4UYW2-F1
#
_entry.id   AF-W4UYW2-F1
#
_cell.length_a   1.000
_cell.length_b   1.000
_cell.length_c   1.000
_cell.angle_alpha   90.00
_cell.angle_beta   90.00
_cell.angle_gamma   90.00
#
_symmetry.space_group_name_H-M   'P 1'
#
loop_
_entity.id
_entity.type
_entity.pdbx_description
1 polymer ?
#
loop_
_entity_poly.entity_id
_entity_poly.type
_entity_poly.pdbx_seq_one_letter_code
_entity_poly.pdbx_strand_id
1 'polypeptide(L)'
;MNRIEKVYPETLLQLMLDVLKSAPQFFYIRGTQPFLMLFSGKEYYVYVKNMSSAYFNERPDTTRAQLPIREEFEEIKTSSSPFVFLGYDQENDVLICWNYHIVKTRLNERKSVSFYSRKFFQEEVTKGSFLQKRLKNGDEPILFKRKDLVEFFTRIETFFTPENEEPDTDILLFDEEKTNESDNVIAVAPNNPYVVNGKLLKITDTELKEQLKPIIQTNHMLQALKMAEQFYSGQFPTMKLKDWHELIKNIDFDELDEIHEQIEIQPQNTDIVEHHKIQYIDFMYSQNKSESIIRRYVHAVSGILTNLVKEYYSPQINSIFDTVNISMLQYWADSLSMRPDFREFNTLKHRVYSCALNKYIEYAESLTATEPLSISPKHCESLFMRFMQDSGLSENSGRYYIQALNGRVTECIRKYLMPAIQNIFSITDIQLLYSWSQFLHRNQDFKEMNNVGNRQYSCALSKYIQFVETLVDENTESAVLKNEGKRKSHILRVTYPNGRIVEERMVYKTLMDVISTAGAARVKSLGIMLNGTNLVSDTIIPRYEISQKPIGDELFVMTCSDTATKKSIIQQISNAFNMGLKIEEISII
;
A
#
# COMPACT_ATOMS: atom_id res chain seq x y z
N MET A 1 -16.98 -34.04 -8.92
CA MET A 1 -15.75 -33.25 -8.96
C MET A 1 -15.31 -33.04 -7.52
N ASN A 2 -14.21 -33.68 -7.09
CA ASN A 2 -13.65 -33.42 -5.77
C ASN A 2 -13.24 -31.96 -5.70
N ARG A 3 -13.84 -31.23 -4.77
CA ARG A 3 -13.47 -29.83 -4.51
C ARG A 3 -12.13 -29.89 -3.80
N ILE A 4 -11.03 -29.61 -4.52
CA ILE A 4 -9.71 -29.53 -3.91
C ILE A 4 -9.79 -28.44 -2.84
N GLU A 5 -9.52 -28.82 -1.59
CA GLU A 5 -9.49 -27.87 -0.49
C GLU A 5 -8.34 -26.89 -0.70
N LYS A 6 -8.64 -25.60 -0.55
CA LYS A 6 -7.66 -24.55 -0.74
C LYS A 6 -6.62 -24.62 0.38
N VAL A 7 -5.34 -24.71 0.04
CA VAL A 7 -4.25 -24.66 1.03
C VAL A 7 -4.19 -23.27 1.66
N TYR A 8 -4.17 -23.21 3.00
CA TYR A 8 -4.10 -21.95 3.72
C TYR A 8 -2.71 -21.30 3.63
N PRO A 9 -2.61 -19.95 3.75
CA PRO A 9 -1.34 -19.21 3.66
C PRO A 9 -0.21 -19.77 4.53
N GLU A 10 -0.52 -20.14 5.76
CA GLU A 10 0.41 -20.69 6.76
C GLU A 10 0.91 -22.07 6.34
N THR A 11 0.03 -22.89 5.77
CA THR A 11 0.39 -24.20 5.23
C THR A 11 1.26 -24.06 3.98
N LEU A 12 0.97 -23.08 3.11
CA LEU A 12 1.84 -22.78 1.96
C LEU A 12 3.24 -22.37 2.41
N LEU A 13 3.36 -21.51 3.43
CA LEU A 13 4.65 -21.16 4.01
C LEU A 13 5.38 -22.42 4.50
N GLN A 14 4.72 -23.24 5.32
CA GLN A 14 5.34 -24.44 5.89
C GLN A 14 5.83 -25.40 4.80
N LEU A 15 5.03 -25.61 3.74
CA LEU A 15 5.40 -26.46 2.60
C LEU A 15 6.66 -25.97 1.87
N MET A 16 6.91 -24.65 1.85
CA MET A 16 8.15 -24.08 1.29
C MET A 16 9.31 -24.24 2.27
N LEU A 17 9.10 -23.91 3.54
CA LEU A 17 10.13 -24.00 4.59
C LEU A 17 10.63 -25.43 4.77
N ASP A 18 9.77 -26.45 4.64
CA ASP A 18 10.14 -27.86 4.75
C ASP A 18 11.18 -28.27 3.69
N VAL A 19 11.18 -27.60 2.53
CA VAL A 19 12.17 -27.84 1.48
C VAL A 19 13.37 -26.91 1.64
N LEU A 20 13.15 -25.62 1.90
CA LEU A 20 14.22 -24.63 1.99
C LEU A 20 15.17 -24.86 3.17
N LYS A 21 14.66 -25.33 4.32
CA LYS A 21 15.47 -25.63 5.51
C LYS A 21 16.50 -26.75 5.32
N SER A 22 16.42 -27.53 4.23
CA SER A 22 17.46 -28.51 3.92
C SER A 22 18.73 -27.87 3.35
N ALA A 23 18.70 -26.58 2.99
CA ALA A 23 19.81 -25.86 2.41
C ALA A 23 20.56 -25.03 3.48
N PRO A 24 21.88 -25.22 3.69
CA PRO A 24 22.64 -24.43 4.67
C PRO A 24 22.70 -22.94 4.34
N GLN A 25 22.53 -22.58 3.06
CA GLN A 25 22.52 -21.21 2.57
C GLN A 25 21.18 -20.48 2.78
N PHE A 26 20.16 -21.15 3.33
CA PHE A 26 18.83 -20.59 3.55
C PHE A 26 18.64 -20.12 5.00
N PHE A 27 18.12 -18.90 5.17
CA PHE A 27 17.65 -18.38 6.44
C PHE A 27 16.28 -17.73 6.29
N TYR A 28 15.33 -18.13 7.13
CA TYR A 28 14.03 -17.47 7.22
C TYR A 28 14.16 -16.22 8.11
N ILE A 29 13.59 -15.09 7.66
CA ILE A 29 13.66 -13.82 8.39
C ILE A 29 12.29 -13.52 9.05
N ARG A 30 11.23 -13.30 8.27
CA ARG A 30 9.89 -12.92 8.78
C ARG A 30 8.77 -13.11 7.75
N GLY A 31 7.52 -13.02 8.19
CA GLY A 31 6.33 -12.96 7.33
C GLY A 31 5.73 -14.32 6.94
N THR A 32 4.55 -14.29 6.31
CA THR A 32 3.82 -15.51 5.93
C THR A 32 3.53 -15.56 4.44
N GLN A 33 2.84 -14.54 3.92
CA GLN A 33 2.57 -14.35 2.51
C GLN A 33 2.49 -12.84 2.29
N PRO A 34 3.55 -12.15 1.82
CA PRO A 34 4.86 -12.72 1.50
C PRO A 34 5.65 -13.02 2.76
N PHE A 35 6.66 -13.87 2.62
CA PHE A 35 7.70 -14.04 3.62
C PHE A 35 9.05 -13.58 3.06
N LEU A 36 9.89 -13.04 3.93
CA LEU A 36 11.24 -12.58 3.65
C LEU A 36 12.23 -13.68 4.06
N MET A 37 13.18 -13.97 3.18
CA MET A 37 14.23 -14.94 3.41
C MET A 37 15.57 -14.47 2.85
N LEU A 38 16.66 -15.00 3.40
CA LEU A 38 18.00 -14.91 2.84
C LEU A 38 18.33 -16.25 2.17
N PHE A 39 18.84 -16.21 0.95
CA PHE A 39 19.35 -17.39 0.25
C PHE A 39 20.66 -17.04 -0.44
N SER A 40 21.74 -17.77 -0.12
CA SER A 40 23.09 -17.50 -0.66
C SER A 40 23.54 -16.03 -0.49
N GLY A 41 23.20 -15.43 0.66
CA GLY A 41 23.56 -14.04 0.97
C GLY A 41 22.71 -12.97 0.29
N LYS A 42 21.67 -13.34 -0.48
CA LYS A 42 20.73 -12.41 -1.12
C LYS A 42 19.32 -12.54 -0.53
N GLU A 43 18.68 -11.40 -0.28
CA GLU A 43 17.32 -11.36 0.25
C GLU A 43 16.27 -11.55 -0.85
N TYR A 44 15.20 -12.27 -0.53
CA TYR A 44 14.07 -12.49 -1.42
C TYR A 44 12.75 -12.35 -0.66
N TYR A 45 11.82 -11.58 -1.23
CA TYR A 45 10.41 -11.63 -0.84
C TYR A 45 9.72 -12.72 -1.66
N VAL A 46 9.18 -13.73 -0.99
CA VAL A 46 8.52 -14.87 -1.64
C VAL A 46 7.03 -14.86 -1.32
N TYR A 47 6.20 -14.88 -2.37
CA TYR A 47 4.74 -14.91 -2.25
C TYR A 47 4.18 -16.13 -2.98
N VAL A 48 3.40 -16.96 -2.30
CA VAL A 48 2.85 -18.21 -2.81
C VAL A 48 1.32 -18.16 -2.82
N LYS A 49 0.71 -18.53 -3.95
CA LYS A 49 -0.74 -18.65 -4.11
C LYS A 49 -1.12 -20.00 -4.69
N ASN A 50 -2.23 -20.56 -4.23
CA ASN A 50 -2.83 -21.72 -4.90
C ASN A 50 -3.19 -21.41 -6.34
N MET A 51 -2.90 -22.34 -7.24
CA MET A 51 -3.44 -22.35 -8.59
C MET A 51 -4.94 -22.63 -8.55
N SER A 52 -5.69 -21.95 -9.41
CA SER A 52 -7.13 -22.10 -9.54
C SER A 52 -7.54 -22.07 -11.00
N SER A 53 -8.72 -22.60 -11.34
CA SER A 53 -9.25 -22.45 -12.71
C SER A 53 -9.42 -20.97 -13.06
N ALA A 54 -9.09 -20.59 -14.30
CA ALA A 54 -9.36 -19.26 -14.82
C ALA A 54 -10.83 -19.06 -15.24
N TYR A 55 -11.66 -20.12 -15.16
CA TYR A 55 -13.09 -20.12 -15.51
C TYR A 55 -13.40 -19.70 -16.96
N PHE A 56 -12.49 -20.00 -17.89
CA PHE A 56 -12.75 -19.81 -19.31
C PHE A 56 -13.49 -21.02 -19.88
N ASN A 57 -14.74 -20.82 -20.33
CA ASN A 57 -15.57 -21.88 -20.91
C ASN A 57 -14.91 -22.53 -22.14
N GLU A 58 -14.23 -21.73 -22.97
CA GLU A 58 -13.54 -22.20 -24.18
C GLU A 58 -12.18 -22.85 -23.90
N ARG A 59 -11.61 -22.66 -22.70
CA ARG A 59 -10.25 -23.10 -22.32
C ARG A 59 -10.25 -23.60 -20.88
N PRO A 60 -10.92 -24.73 -20.59
CA PRO A 60 -11.15 -25.21 -19.23
C PRO A 60 -9.85 -25.60 -18.50
N ASP A 61 -8.77 -25.82 -19.25
CA ASP A 61 -7.44 -26.17 -18.77
C ASP A 61 -6.58 -24.96 -18.40
N THR A 62 -7.09 -23.74 -18.58
CA THR A 62 -6.39 -22.53 -18.18
C THR A 62 -6.49 -22.35 -16.67
N THR A 63 -5.34 -22.25 -16.03
CA THR A 63 -5.22 -22.03 -14.59
C THR A 63 -4.60 -20.66 -14.33
N ARG A 64 -4.82 -20.12 -13.12
CA ARG A 64 -4.27 -18.83 -12.70
C ARG A 64 -3.93 -18.78 -11.23
N ALA A 65 -2.96 -17.93 -10.91
CA ALA A 65 -2.75 -17.35 -9.59
C ALA A 65 -3.03 -15.84 -9.66
N GLN A 66 -3.49 -15.27 -8.55
CA GLN A 66 -3.91 -13.87 -8.51
C GLN A 66 -3.21 -13.12 -7.37
N LEU A 67 -2.56 -12.00 -7.71
CA LEU A 67 -2.03 -11.04 -6.75
C LEU A 67 -3.14 -10.06 -6.34
N PRO A 68 -3.47 -9.95 -5.04
CA PRO A 68 -4.37 -8.93 -4.52
C PRO A 68 -3.63 -7.59 -4.31
N ILE A 69 -4.37 -6.54 -3.94
CA ILE A 69 -3.78 -5.33 -3.35
C ILE A 69 -3.41 -5.61 -1.90
N ARG A 70 -2.21 -5.19 -1.48
CA ARG A 70 -1.76 -5.23 -0.08
C ARG A 70 -0.88 -4.03 0.26
N GLU A 71 -0.98 -3.54 1.48
CA GLU A 71 -0.16 -2.42 1.98
C GLU A 71 1.34 -2.75 1.93
N GLU A 72 1.73 -3.93 2.43
CA GLU A 72 3.10 -4.45 2.42
C GLU A 72 3.73 -4.56 1.02
N PHE A 73 2.94 -4.56 -0.06
CA PHE A 73 3.47 -4.62 -1.42
C PHE A 73 4.07 -3.30 -1.90
N GLU A 74 3.71 -2.14 -1.32
CA GLU A 74 4.32 -0.87 -1.69
C GLU A 74 5.79 -0.81 -1.22
N GLU A 75 6.06 -1.19 0.03
CA GLU A 75 7.42 -1.28 0.58
C GLU A 75 8.28 -2.29 -0.19
N ILE A 76 7.69 -3.44 -0.56
CA ILE A 76 8.40 -4.46 -1.33
C ILE A 76 8.71 -3.96 -2.74
N LYS A 77 7.79 -3.20 -3.36
CA LYS A 77 7.96 -2.68 -4.72
C LYS A 77 9.14 -1.72 -4.81
N THR A 78 9.39 -0.92 -3.78
CA THR A 78 10.51 0.04 -3.70
C THR A 78 11.82 -0.56 -3.22
N SER A 79 11.78 -1.69 -2.49
CA SER A 79 13.00 -2.38 -2.01
C SER A 79 13.93 -2.83 -3.14
N SER A 80 15.22 -3.03 -2.86
CA SER A 80 16.17 -3.63 -3.81
C SER A 80 15.98 -5.15 -3.97
N SER A 81 15.42 -5.81 -2.95
CA SER A 81 15.24 -7.27 -2.89
C SER A 81 14.21 -7.78 -3.92
N PRO A 82 14.47 -8.86 -4.69
CA PRO A 82 13.52 -9.40 -5.65
C PRO A 82 12.21 -9.89 -5.01
N PHE A 83 11.10 -9.75 -5.77
CA PHE A 83 9.79 -10.29 -5.38
C PHE A 83 9.44 -11.51 -6.23
N VAL A 84 9.57 -12.70 -5.65
CA VAL A 84 9.35 -13.99 -6.30
C VAL A 84 7.91 -14.44 -6.07
N PHE A 85 7.10 -14.44 -7.13
CA PHE A 85 5.71 -14.89 -7.08
C PHE A 85 5.55 -16.30 -7.61
N LEU A 86 5.04 -17.18 -6.75
CA LEU A 86 4.85 -18.61 -7.01
C LEU A 86 3.37 -18.99 -7.01
N GLY A 87 2.95 -19.70 -8.05
CA GLY A 87 1.70 -20.45 -8.10
C GLY A 87 1.95 -21.88 -7.63
N TYR A 88 1.15 -22.40 -6.69
CA TYR A 88 1.25 -23.79 -6.21
C TYR A 88 0.07 -24.62 -6.72
N ASP A 89 0.39 -25.64 -7.50
CA ASP A 89 -0.53 -26.70 -7.89
C ASP A 89 -0.36 -27.89 -6.95
N GLN A 90 -1.34 -28.05 -6.05
CA GLN A 90 -1.37 -29.11 -5.05
C GLN A 90 -1.57 -30.50 -5.66
N GLU A 91 -2.28 -30.63 -6.79
CA GLU A 91 -2.56 -31.95 -7.38
C GLU A 91 -1.27 -32.61 -7.88
N ASN A 92 -0.40 -31.81 -8.52
CA ASN A 92 0.84 -32.30 -9.12
C ASN A 92 2.10 -32.03 -8.27
N ASP A 93 1.97 -31.35 -7.13
CA ASP A 93 3.07 -30.84 -6.29
C ASP A 93 4.07 -29.97 -7.10
N VAL A 94 3.51 -29.04 -7.90
CA VAL A 94 4.24 -28.18 -8.84
C VAL A 94 4.18 -26.72 -8.40
N LEU A 95 5.32 -26.04 -8.51
CA LEU A 95 5.44 -24.59 -8.40
C LEU A 95 5.58 -23.97 -9.79
N ILE A 96 4.95 -22.82 -9.97
CA ILE A 96 5.02 -22.00 -11.18
C ILE A 96 5.57 -20.63 -10.78
N CYS A 97 6.74 -20.26 -11.29
CA CYS A 97 7.30 -18.93 -11.11
C CYS A 97 7.11 -18.11 -12.39
N TRP A 98 6.55 -16.91 -12.26
CA TRP A 98 6.58 -15.92 -13.34
C TRP A 98 7.82 -15.04 -13.20
N ASN A 99 8.23 -14.37 -14.27
CA ASN A 99 9.40 -13.49 -14.28
C ASN A 99 9.29 -12.44 -13.16
N TYR A 100 10.15 -12.52 -12.15
CA TYR A 100 10.05 -11.69 -10.95
C TYR A 100 10.31 -10.21 -11.21
N HIS A 101 11.05 -9.86 -12.28
CA HIS A 101 11.20 -8.47 -12.71
C HIS A 101 9.86 -7.88 -13.17
N ILE A 102 9.10 -8.63 -13.97
CA ILE A 102 7.78 -8.21 -14.47
C ILE A 102 6.71 -8.28 -13.38
N VAL A 103 6.77 -9.29 -12.52
CA VAL A 103 5.80 -9.44 -11.42
C VAL A 103 5.91 -8.26 -10.46
N LYS A 104 7.14 -7.85 -10.09
CA LYS A 104 7.37 -6.79 -9.12
C LYS A 104 6.83 -5.44 -9.58
N THR A 105 6.97 -5.09 -10.86
CA THR A 105 6.38 -3.85 -11.41
C THR A 105 4.85 -3.85 -11.31
N ARG A 106 4.25 -5.05 -11.39
CA ARG A 106 2.80 -5.27 -11.35
C ARG A 106 2.16 -5.33 -9.96
N LEU A 107 2.95 -5.14 -8.91
CA LEU A 107 2.44 -5.02 -7.54
C LEU A 107 1.49 -3.82 -7.43
N ASN A 108 0.33 -4.06 -6.82
CA ASN A 108 -0.75 -3.10 -6.56
C ASN A 108 -1.33 -2.34 -7.78
N GLU A 109 -0.98 -2.71 -9.03
CA GLU A 109 -1.48 -2.03 -10.23
C GLU A 109 -3.01 -2.10 -10.41
N ARG A 110 -3.64 -3.20 -9.96
CA ARG A 110 -5.09 -3.42 -10.09
C ARG A 110 -5.60 -4.19 -8.87
N LYS A 111 -6.92 -4.12 -8.65
CA LYS A 111 -7.63 -4.87 -7.58
C LYS A 111 -7.26 -6.35 -7.52
N SER A 112 -7.01 -6.97 -8.68
CA SER A 112 -6.45 -8.31 -8.77
C SER A 112 -5.69 -8.50 -10.07
N VAL A 113 -4.39 -8.78 -9.99
CA VAL A 113 -3.54 -9.06 -11.14
C VAL A 113 -3.45 -10.57 -11.33
N SER A 114 -3.87 -11.05 -12.51
CA SER A 114 -3.90 -12.49 -12.80
C SER A 114 -2.67 -12.90 -13.61
N PHE A 115 -2.08 -14.02 -13.20
CA PHE A 115 -0.97 -14.68 -13.88
C PHE A 115 -1.40 -16.10 -14.27
N TYR A 116 -1.20 -16.45 -15.53
CA TYR A 116 -1.80 -17.65 -16.12
C TYR A 116 -0.79 -18.79 -16.27
N SER A 117 -1.33 -20.01 -16.34
CA SER A 117 -0.63 -21.24 -16.69
C SER A 117 -1.62 -22.23 -17.31
N ARG A 118 -1.18 -23.44 -17.67
CA ARG A 118 -2.04 -24.51 -18.23
C ARG A 118 -1.88 -25.78 -17.42
N LYS A 119 -3.01 -26.47 -17.18
CA LYS A 119 -3.04 -27.71 -16.39
C LYS A 119 -2.14 -28.80 -16.99
N PHE A 120 -2.16 -28.97 -18.31
CA PHE A 120 -1.31 -29.97 -18.97
C PHE A 120 0.20 -29.66 -18.83
N PHE A 121 0.62 -28.39 -18.75
CA PHE A 121 2.01 -28.06 -18.45
C PHE A 121 2.41 -28.46 -17.02
N GLN A 122 1.48 -28.42 -16.07
CA GLN A 122 1.73 -28.82 -14.68
C GLN A 122 1.87 -30.33 -14.57
N GLU A 123 1.06 -31.08 -15.32
CA GLU A 123 1.11 -32.55 -15.41
C GLU A 123 2.41 -33.06 -16.06
N GLU A 124 3.01 -32.29 -16.98
CA GLU A 124 4.29 -32.62 -17.65
C GLU A 124 5.53 -32.52 -16.72
N VAL A 125 5.44 -31.81 -15.59
CA VAL A 125 6.62 -31.51 -14.76
C VAL A 125 7.13 -32.77 -14.05
N THR A 126 8.42 -33.05 -14.19
CA THR A 126 9.12 -34.14 -13.48
C THR A 126 10.13 -33.61 -12.47
N LYS A 127 10.45 -34.39 -11.44
CA LYS A 127 11.43 -34.00 -10.42
C LYS A 127 12.83 -33.83 -11.06
N GLY A 128 13.53 -32.77 -10.70
CA GLY A 128 14.84 -32.40 -11.24
C GLY A 128 14.78 -31.68 -12.58
N SER A 129 13.59 -31.33 -13.08
CA SER A 129 13.40 -30.61 -14.34
C SER A 129 12.76 -29.24 -14.13
N PHE A 130 13.20 -28.27 -14.94
CA PHE A 130 12.64 -26.92 -15.00
C PHE A 130 12.04 -26.70 -16.39
N LEU A 131 10.73 -26.48 -16.44
CA LEU A 131 9.99 -26.37 -17.68
C LEU A 131 9.61 -24.91 -17.93
N GLN A 132 10.27 -24.26 -18.89
CA GLN A 132 9.91 -22.92 -19.34
C GLN A 132 8.94 -23.01 -20.53
N LYS A 133 7.77 -22.38 -20.42
CA LYS A 133 6.74 -22.44 -21.47
C LYS A 133 6.25 -21.05 -21.84
N ARG A 134 6.39 -20.69 -23.12
CA ARG A 134 5.81 -19.44 -23.66
C ARG A 134 4.29 -19.54 -23.78
N LEU A 135 3.59 -18.60 -23.18
CA LEU A 135 2.14 -18.44 -23.24
C LEU A 135 1.76 -17.48 -24.37
N LYS A 136 0.47 -17.51 -24.76
CA LYS A 136 -0.06 -16.65 -25.84
C LYS A 136 0.04 -15.15 -25.54
N ASN A 137 0.11 -14.77 -24.27
CA ASN A 137 0.26 -13.38 -23.83
C ASN A 137 1.73 -12.93 -23.76
N GLY A 138 2.68 -13.77 -24.19
CA GLY A 138 4.11 -13.48 -24.14
C GLY A 138 4.81 -13.88 -22.84
N ASP A 139 4.06 -14.20 -21.78
CA ASP A 139 4.65 -14.65 -20.51
C ASP A 139 5.36 -16.00 -20.68
N GLU A 140 6.50 -16.17 -20.02
CA GLU A 140 7.26 -17.42 -19.98
C GLU A 140 7.47 -17.92 -18.54
N PRO A 141 6.43 -18.44 -17.87
CA PRO A 141 6.60 -19.03 -16.55
C PRO A 141 7.48 -20.28 -16.57
N ILE A 142 8.12 -20.52 -15.42
CA ILE A 142 8.94 -21.69 -15.14
C ILE A 142 8.19 -22.59 -14.17
N LEU A 143 8.01 -23.85 -14.56
CA LEU A 143 7.33 -24.86 -13.77
C LEU A 143 8.33 -25.91 -13.29
N PHE A 144 8.26 -26.26 -12.01
CA PHE A 144 9.18 -27.22 -11.37
C PHE A 144 8.50 -27.89 -10.16
N LYS A 145 9.00 -29.04 -9.71
CA LYS A 145 8.43 -29.68 -8.50
C LYS A 145 8.80 -28.87 -7.27
N ARG A 146 7.90 -28.82 -6.27
CA ARG A 146 8.19 -28.15 -4.99
C ARG A 146 9.47 -28.67 -4.33
N LYS A 147 9.81 -29.95 -4.51
CA LYS A 147 11.05 -30.56 -4.00
C LYS A 147 12.33 -29.98 -4.61
N ASP A 148 12.24 -29.33 -5.77
CA ASP A 148 13.37 -28.74 -6.49
C ASP A 148 13.51 -27.23 -6.17
N LEU A 149 12.80 -26.72 -5.15
CA LEU A 149 12.79 -25.30 -4.77
C LEU A 149 14.18 -24.76 -4.36
N VAL A 150 15.02 -25.57 -3.72
CA VAL A 150 16.40 -25.18 -3.38
C VAL A 150 17.25 -25.00 -4.65
N GLU A 151 17.12 -25.94 -5.59
CA GLU A 151 17.81 -25.88 -6.88
C GLU A 151 17.31 -24.69 -7.72
N PHE A 152 16.00 -24.41 -7.66
CA PHE A 152 15.41 -23.23 -8.29
C PHE A 152 16.09 -21.94 -7.82
N PHE A 153 16.17 -21.71 -6.50
CA PHE A 153 16.79 -20.50 -5.95
C PHE A 153 18.30 -20.42 -6.20
N THR A 154 18.97 -21.56 -6.31
CA THR A 154 20.39 -21.62 -6.70
C THR A 154 20.62 -21.09 -8.12
N ARG A 155 19.61 -21.22 -9.00
CA ARG A 155 19.70 -20.87 -10.44
C ARG A 155 18.77 -19.73 -10.84
N ILE A 156 18.13 -19.05 -9.90
CA ILE A 156 17.00 -18.15 -10.17
C ILE A 156 17.34 -17.02 -11.15
N GLU A 157 18.56 -16.48 -11.08
CA GLU A 157 19.01 -15.40 -11.96
C GLU A 157 19.23 -15.87 -13.42
N THR A 158 19.53 -17.16 -13.62
CA THR A 158 19.79 -17.73 -14.97
C THR A 158 18.51 -17.89 -15.80
N PHE A 159 17.36 -17.81 -15.15
CA PHE A 159 16.06 -18.15 -15.72
C PHE A 159 15.33 -16.96 -16.36
N PHE A 160 15.69 -15.74 -15.98
CA PHE A 160 14.96 -14.53 -16.36
C PHE A 160 15.87 -13.42 -16.90
N THR A 161 17.01 -13.79 -17.48
CA THR A 161 17.96 -12.86 -18.07
C THR A 161 17.30 -11.94 -19.10
N PRO A 162 17.53 -10.61 -19.05
CA PRO A 162 17.08 -9.69 -20.08
C PRO A 162 17.75 -10.06 -21.42
N GLU A 163 17.00 -10.03 -22.53
CA GLU A 163 17.46 -10.41 -23.88
C GLU A 163 18.63 -9.54 -24.45
N ASN A 164 19.35 -8.76 -23.64
CA ASN A 164 20.42 -7.83 -24.09
C ASN A 164 21.74 -7.89 -23.30
N GLU A 165 21.98 -8.92 -22.49
CA GLU A 165 23.32 -9.14 -21.93
C GLU A 165 23.88 -10.45 -22.49
N GLU A 166 24.86 -10.34 -23.39
CA GLU A 166 25.73 -11.48 -23.68
C GLU A 166 26.29 -12.00 -22.35
N PRO A 167 26.35 -13.33 -22.14
CA PRO A 167 26.91 -13.87 -20.92
C PRO A 167 28.36 -13.42 -20.82
N ASP A 168 28.66 -12.59 -19.81
CA ASP A 168 30.03 -12.33 -19.40
C ASP A 168 30.56 -13.66 -18.85
N THR A 169 31.15 -14.45 -19.74
CA THR A 169 31.84 -15.69 -19.40
C THR A 169 33.14 -15.32 -18.73
N ASP A 170 33.07 -14.95 -17.46
CA ASP A 170 34.19 -15.02 -16.54
C ASP A 170 33.62 -15.00 -15.11
N ILE A 171 34.16 -15.88 -14.23
CA ILE A 171 33.88 -16.02 -12.78
C ILE A 171 32.69 -17.00 -12.54
N LEU A 172 32.82 -18.30 -12.21
CA LEU A 172 33.81 -19.04 -11.42
C LEU A 172 33.86 -20.53 -11.84
N LEU A 173 35.02 -20.97 -12.31
CA LEU A 173 35.47 -22.35 -12.07
C LEU A 173 36.01 -22.38 -10.64
N PHE A 174 35.31 -23.01 -9.71
CA PHE A 174 35.94 -23.47 -8.48
C PHE A 174 36.36 -24.91 -8.68
N ASP A 175 37.67 -25.07 -8.87
CA ASP A 175 38.35 -26.36 -8.85
C ASP A 175 38.13 -27.05 -7.50
N GLU A 176 37.83 -28.35 -7.60
CA GLU A 176 37.91 -29.28 -6.48
C GLU A 176 39.38 -29.46 -6.07
N GLU A 177 39.76 -29.05 -4.87
CA GLU A 177 40.92 -29.65 -4.20
C GLU A 177 40.63 -30.09 -2.77
N LYS A 178 41.08 -31.32 -2.52
CA LYS A 178 40.95 -32.11 -1.29
C LYS A 178 42.00 -31.73 -0.25
N THR A 179 41.52 -31.58 0.99
CA THR A 179 42.06 -32.09 2.28
C THR A 179 43.55 -31.93 2.63
N ASN A 180 43.86 -31.31 3.79
CA ASN A 180 44.24 -32.04 5.03
C ASN A 180 44.70 -31.12 6.19
N GLU A 181 44.18 -31.45 7.37
CA GLU A 181 44.78 -31.52 8.72
C GLU A 181 45.40 -30.31 9.47
N SER A 182 44.81 -30.11 10.66
CA SER A 182 45.41 -29.90 12.00
C SER A 182 45.69 -28.49 12.54
N ASP A 183 45.04 -28.26 13.70
CA ASP A 183 45.43 -27.50 14.89
C ASP A 183 45.60 -25.97 14.81
N ASN A 184 44.57 -25.24 15.24
CA ASN A 184 44.48 -24.78 16.64
C ASN A 184 43.17 -24.01 16.89
N VAL A 185 42.48 -24.43 17.94
CA VAL A 185 41.27 -23.81 18.48
C VAL A 185 41.63 -22.49 19.14
N ILE A 186 41.17 -21.37 18.58
CA ILE A 186 40.91 -20.15 19.35
C ILE A 186 39.41 -19.90 19.24
N ALA A 187 38.72 -20.03 20.37
CA ALA A 187 37.29 -19.81 20.49
C ALA A 187 36.97 -18.34 20.16
N VAL A 188 36.28 -18.12 19.04
CA VAL A 188 35.58 -16.87 18.73
C VAL A 188 34.11 -17.22 18.55
N ALA A 189 33.24 -16.42 19.17
CA ALA A 189 31.88 -16.75 19.56
C ALA A 189 30.99 -17.35 18.43
N PRO A 190 30.06 -18.28 18.74
CA PRO A 190 29.27 -19.01 17.73
C PRO A 190 28.22 -18.19 16.94
N ASN A 191 28.19 -16.86 17.04
CA ASN A 191 27.03 -16.06 16.63
C ASN A 191 27.36 -14.85 15.73
N ASN A 192 28.42 -14.88 14.93
CA ASN A 192 28.60 -13.87 13.89
C ASN A 192 28.41 -14.49 12.48
N PRO A 193 27.27 -14.24 11.81
CA PRO A 193 26.97 -14.80 10.48
C PRO A 193 27.86 -14.22 9.35
N TYR A 194 28.74 -13.26 9.67
CA TYR A 194 29.63 -12.59 8.73
C TYR A 194 31.08 -13.06 8.82
N VAL A 195 31.35 -14.22 9.45
CA VAL A 195 32.70 -14.82 9.53
C VAL A 195 32.73 -16.14 8.76
N VAL A 196 33.56 -16.23 7.72
CA VAL A 196 33.77 -17.44 6.92
C VAL A 196 35.26 -17.73 6.82
N ASN A 197 35.68 -18.96 7.14
CA ASN A 197 37.08 -19.40 7.13
C ASN A 197 38.03 -18.49 7.94
N GLY A 198 37.55 -17.92 9.05
CA GLY A 198 38.32 -17.03 9.93
C GLY A 198 38.51 -15.60 9.38
N LYS A 199 37.92 -15.27 8.23
CA LYS A 199 37.89 -13.90 7.68
C LYS A 199 36.55 -13.23 7.95
N LEU A 200 36.60 -11.95 8.25
CA LEU A 200 35.42 -11.10 8.40
C LEU A 200 34.94 -10.64 7.02
N LEU A 201 33.64 -10.79 6.74
CA LEU A 201 33.03 -10.45 5.45
C LEU A 201 32.21 -9.15 5.48
N LYS A 202 31.73 -8.72 6.65
CA LYS A 202 31.02 -7.45 6.84
C LYS A 202 31.35 -6.87 8.21
N ILE A 203 31.65 -5.57 8.27
CA ILE A 203 31.74 -4.83 9.53
C ILE A 203 30.31 -4.49 9.96
N THR A 204 29.87 -5.04 11.09
CA THR A 204 28.53 -4.78 11.66
C THR A 204 28.57 -3.90 12.90
N ASP A 205 29.76 -3.68 13.47
CA ASP A 205 29.95 -2.91 14.69
C ASP A 205 29.63 -1.41 14.47
N THR A 206 28.50 -0.97 15.02
CA THR A 206 27.98 0.40 14.90
C THR A 206 29.00 1.43 15.35
N GLU A 207 29.69 1.21 16.48
CA GLU A 207 30.73 2.10 17.02
C GLU A 207 31.90 2.28 16.04
N LEU A 208 32.34 1.18 15.41
CA LEU A 208 33.42 1.25 14.43
C LEU A 208 32.97 1.96 13.15
N LYS A 209 31.76 1.67 12.67
CA LYS A 209 31.21 2.35 11.48
C LYS A 209 31.08 3.86 11.70
N GLU A 210 30.64 4.32 12.88
CA GLU A 210 30.55 5.75 13.23
C GLU A 210 31.92 6.45 13.19
N GLN A 211 32.96 5.80 13.71
CA GLN A 211 34.33 6.34 13.70
C GLN A 211 34.94 6.36 12.28
N LEU A 212 34.61 5.37 11.45
CA LEU A 212 35.14 5.25 10.09
C LEU A 212 34.47 6.21 9.08
N LYS A 213 33.18 6.53 9.25
CA LYS A 213 32.39 7.38 8.34
C LYS A 213 33.07 8.73 7.99
N PRO A 214 33.49 9.58 8.95
CA PRO A 214 34.12 10.86 8.63
C PRO A 214 35.51 10.72 7.99
N ILE A 215 36.24 9.65 8.28
CA ILE A 215 37.60 9.38 7.76
C ILE A 215 37.53 8.93 6.28
N ILE A 216 36.52 8.14 5.96
CA ILE A 216 36.28 7.65 4.58
C ILE A 216 35.74 8.77 3.70
N GLN A 217 34.83 9.62 4.22
CA GLN A 217 34.31 10.79 3.51
C GLN A 217 35.39 11.84 3.18
N THR A 218 36.44 11.91 4.00
CA THR A 218 37.61 12.78 3.76
C THR A 218 38.72 12.08 2.96
N ASN A 219 38.46 10.88 2.44
CA ASN A 219 39.33 10.08 1.57
C ASN A 219 40.67 9.64 2.22
N HIS A 220 40.71 9.47 3.55
CA HIS A 220 41.88 9.05 4.31
C HIS A 220 41.93 7.52 4.54
N MET A 221 41.99 6.75 3.45
CA MET A 221 41.90 5.28 3.44
C MET A 221 42.92 4.56 4.35
N LEU A 222 44.18 5.01 4.38
CA LEU A 222 45.22 4.39 5.23
C LEU A 222 44.94 4.56 6.74
N GLN A 223 44.32 5.68 7.12
CA GLN A 223 43.94 5.93 8.51
C GLN A 223 42.74 5.07 8.91
N ALA A 224 41.77 4.89 8.01
CA ALA A 224 40.64 4.01 8.20
C ALA A 224 41.07 2.53 8.34
N LEU A 225 42.02 2.08 7.52
CA LEU A 225 42.61 0.72 7.61
C LEU A 225 43.24 0.45 8.98
N LYS A 226 44.07 1.40 9.44
CA LYS A 226 44.74 1.29 10.75
C LYS A 226 43.73 1.28 11.90
N MET A 227 42.66 2.06 11.80
CA MET A 227 41.59 2.12 12.80
C MET A 227 40.80 0.80 12.87
N ALA A 228 40.41 0.23 11.73
CA ALA A 228 39.72 -1.07 11.68
C ALA A 228 40.61 -2.20 12.23
N GLU A 229 41.89 -2.24 11.84
CA GLU A 229 42.85 -3.24 12.34
C GLU A 229 43.06 -3.13 13.86
N GLN A 230 43.16 -1.90 14.39
CA GLN A 230 43.28 -1.66 15.83
C GLN A 230 42.02 -2.04 16.61
N PHE A 231 40.83 -1.77 16.05
CA PHE A 231 39.54 -2.10 16.67
C PHE A 231 39.38 -3.60 16.87
N TYR A 232 39.70 -4.40 15.85
CA TYR A 232 39.60 -5.86 15.93
C TYR A 232 40.80 -6.54 16.58
N SER A 233 41.89 -5.82 16.88
CA SER A 233 43.01 -6.23 17.75
C SER A 233 43.39 -7.72 17.71
N GLY A 234 43.68 -8.25 16.52
CA GLY A 234 44.13 -9.63 16.34
C GLY A 234 43.05 -10.73 16.36
N GLN A 235 41.76 -10.37 16.41
CA GLN A 235 40.63 -11.32 16.34
C GLN A 235 40.55 -12.06 15.01
N PHE A 236 41.08 -11.48 13.93
CA PHE A 236 41.08 -12.07 12.58
C PHE A 236 42.50 -12.14 12.01
N PRO A 237 43.36 -13.06 12.51
CA PRO A 237 44.79 -13.09 12.14
C PRO A 237 45.05 -13.51 10.69
N THR A 238 44.04 -14.04 9.99
CA THR A 238 44.12 -14.44 8.57
C THR A 238 43.80 -13.30 7.59
N MET A 239 43.34 -12.13 8.09
CA MET A 239 43.04 -10.95 7.29
C MET A 239 44.32 -10.25 6.81
N LYS A 240 44.47 -10.07 5.50
CA LYS A 240 45.55 -9.28 4.89
C LYS A 240 45.08 -7.85 4.62
N LEU A 241 46.02 -6.93 4.37
CA LEU A 241 45.73 -5.52 4.05
C LEU A 241 44.72 -5.35 2.90
N LYS A 242 44.75 -6.24 1.90
CA LYS A 242 43.79 -6.26 0.79
C LYS A 242 42.37 -6.60 1.28
N ASP A 243 42.23 -7.58 2.16
CA ASP A 243 40.94 -7.99 2.72
C ASP A 243 40.32 -6.86 3.57
N TRP A 244 41.15 -6.18 4.39
CA TRP A 244 40.71 -4.99 5.14
C TRP A 244 40.30 -3.83 4.23
N HIS A 245 41.04 -3.62 3.14
CA HIS A 245 40.69 -2.57 2.17
C HIS A 245 39.34 -2.86 1.51
N GLU A 246 39.07 -4.09 1.13
CA GLU A 246 37.82 -4.50 0.51
C GLU A 246 36.63 -4.35 1.46
N LEU A 247 36.80 -4.72 2.73
CA LEU A 247 35.80 -4.47 3.78
C LEU A 247 35.47 -2.99 3.92
N ILE A 248 36.48 -2.14 4.07
CA ILE A 248 36.25 -0.72 4.36
C ILE A 248 35.66 0.00 3.15
N LYS A 249 36.07 -0.37 1.93
CA LYS A 249 35.53 0.20 0.69
C LYS A 249 34.03 -0.10 0.53
N ASN A 250 33.59 -1.26 1.01
CA ASN A 250 32.22 -1.74 0.86
C ASN A 250 31.40 -1.60 2.16
N ILE A 251 31.80 -0.72 3.09
CA ILE A 251 31.00 -0.44 4.28
C ILE A 251 29.70 0.22 3.84
N ASP A 252 28.61 -0.46 4.15
CA ASP A 252 27.26 0.07 4.05
C ASP A 252 26.96 0.94 5.28
N PHE A 253 26.85 2.25 5.03
CA PHE A 253 26.46 3.25 6.02
C PHE A 253 24.95 3.47 6.08
N ASP A 254 24.17 2.85 5.18
CA ASP A 254 22.73 3.05 5.09
C ASP A 254 22.04 2.60 6.40
N GLU A 255 22.52 1.52 7.05
CA GLU A 255 22.07 1.11 8.40
C GLU A 255 22.35 2.15 9.51
N LEU A 256 23.42 2.94 9.40
CA LEU A 256 23.73 4.02 10.36
C LEU A 256 22.89 5.27 10.08
N ASP A 257 22.69 5.57 8.79
CA ASP A 257 21.79 6.63 8.36
C ASP A 257 20.35 6.28 8.76
N GLU A 258 19.93 5.01 8.71
CA GLU A 258 18.66 4.49 9.24
C GLU A 258 18.55 4.58 10.77
N ILE A 259 19.62 4.35 11.55
CA ILE A 259 19.56 4.50 13.03
C ILE A 259 19.49 5.98 13.43
N HIS A 260 20.20 6.85 12.72
CA HIS A 260 20.06 8.30 12.89
C HIS A 260 18.67 8.80 12.40
N GLU A 261 18.11 8.21 11.34
CA GLU A 261 16.71 8.39 10.89
C GLU A 261 15.67 7.73 11.82
N GLN A 262 16.01 6.71 12.61
CA GLN A 262 15.10 6.12 13.60
C GLN A 262 15.00 6.98 14.86
N ILE A 263 16.03 7.77 15.16
CA ILE A 263 15.99 8.81 16.20
C ILE A 263 15.31 10.08 15.67
N GLU A 264 15.42 10.36 14.36
CA GLU A 264 14.71 11.43 13.66
C GLU A 264 13.84 10.88 12.52
N ILE A 265 12.58 10.47 12.81
CA ILE A 265 11.34 10.69 12.00
C ILE A 265 10.34 9.51 12.09
N GLN A 266 9.09 9.87 12.45
CA GLN A 266 7.88 9.10 12.12
C GLN A 266 7.45 9.39 10.66
N PRO A 267 7.17 8.40 9.79
CA PRO A 267 7.04 8.64 8.36
C PRO A 267 5.60 8.96 7.93
N GLN A 268 5.42 10.07 7.20
CA GLN A 268 4.61 10.22 5.98
C GLN A 268 5.03 11.55 5.30
N ASN A 269 5.71 11.51 4.14
CA ASN A 269 5.69 12.54 3.06
C ASN A 269 6.76 12.38 1.94
N THR A 270 7.72 11.45 2.02
CA THR A 270 8.90 11.48 1.12
C THR A 270 8.63 11.15 -0.36
N ASP A 271 7.60 10.37 -0.68
CA ASP A 271 7.32 9.91 -2.06
C ASP A 271 6.64 10.99 -2.95
N ILE A 272 5.88 11.90 -2.33
CA ILE A 272 5.18 13.00 -3.04
C ILE A 272 6.15 14.11 -3.43
N VAL A 273 7.14 14.39 -2.56
CA VAL A 273 8.14 15.45 -2.76
C VAL A 273 8.99 15.21 -3.99
N GLU A 274 9.53 13.99 -4.13
CA GLU A 274 10.36 13.65 -5.30
C GLU A 274 9.54 13.58 -6.59
N HIS A 275 8.30 13.13 -6.51
CA HIS A 275 7.39 13.15 -7.65
C HIS A 275 7.13 14.58 -8.18
N HIS A 276 6.76 15.52 -7.31
CA HIS A 276 6.53 16.91 -7.70
C HIS A 276 7.81 17.64 -8.12
N LYS A 277 8.98 17.29 -7.55
CA LYS A 277 10.27 17.82 -8.00
C LYS A 277 10.56 17.43 -9.45
N ILE A 278 10.37 16.15 -9.80
CA ILE A 278 10.60 15.64 -11.16
C ILE A 278 9.65 16.35 -12.15
N GLN A 279 8.36 16.41 -11.83
CA GLN A 279 7.37 17.08 -12.67
C GLN A 279 7.64 18.59 -12.83
N TYR A 280 8.10 19.26 -11.78
CA TYR A 280 8.51 20.66 -11.86
C TYR A 280 9.73 20.86 -12.75
N ILE A 281 10.71 19.94 -12.69
CA ILE A 281 11.89 19.95 -13.57
C ILE A 281 11.45 19.79 -15.03
N ASP A 282 10.56 18.85 -15.33
CA ASP A 282 10.01 18.63 -16.67
C ASP A 282 9.24 19.85 -17.19
N PHE A 283 8.43 20.49 -16.34
CA PHE A 283 7.76 21.75 -16.64
C PHE A 283 8.77 22.86 -16.98
N MET A 284 9.87 22.96 -16.24
CA MET A 284 10.88 23.97 -16.49
C MET A 284 11.65 23.73 -17.80
N TYR A 285 11.91 22.48 -18.16
CA TYR A 285 12.44 22.13 -19.47
C TYR A 285 11.46 22.47 -20.61
N SER A 286 10.15 22.23 -20.42
CA SER A 286 9.13 22.58 -21.42
C SER A 286 9.03 24.09 -21.67
N GLN A 287 9.42 24.91 -20.69
CA GLN A 287 9.52 26.37 -20.77
C GLN A 287 10.88 26.88 -21.30
N ASN A 288 11.68 26.01 -21.93
CA ASN A 288 13.01 26.29 -22.50
C ASN A 288 13.99 26.95 -21.50
N LYS A 289 13.95 26.56 -20.22
CA LYS A 289 14.92 27.03 -19.22
C LYS A 289 16.23 26.23 -19.29
N SER A 290 17.35 26.91 -19.08
CA SER A 290 18.66 26.24 -19.03
C SER A 290 18.80 25.40 -17.77
N GLU A 291 19.56 24.31 -17.85
CA GLU A 291 19.82 23.42 -16.71
C GLU A 291 20.37 24.17 -15.49
N SER A 292 21.20 25.19 -15.70
CA SER A 292 21.74 26.06 -14.65
C SER A 292 20.66 26.87 -13.91
N ILE A 293 19.59 27.28 -14.59
CA ILE A 293 18.45 27.98 -13.97
C ILE A 293 17.57 26.97 -13.23
N ILE A 294 17.33 25.80 -13.81
CA ILE A 294 16.53 24.72 -13.22
C ILE A 294 17.14 24.29 -11.88
N ARG A 295 18.43 23.93 -11.87
CA ARG A 295 19.15 23.55 -10.65
C ARG A 295 19.07 24.63 -9.57
N ARG A 296 19.21 25.90 -9.97
CA ARG A 296 19.13 27.04 -9.05
C ARG A 296 17.75 27.19 -8.43
N TYR A 297 16.68 27.01 -9.20
CA TYR A 297 15.30 27.16 -8.72
C TYR A 297 14.88 25.97 -7.85
N VAL A 298 15.22 24.74 -8.25
CA VAL A 298 14.97 23.54 -7.44
C VAL A 298 15.68 23.63 -6.08
N HIS A 299 16.94 24.09 -6.07
CA HIS A 299 17.70 24.30 -4.83
C HIS A 299 17.08 25.43 -3.97
N ALA A 300 16.62 26.52 -4.59
CA ALA A 300 15.96 27.60 -3.87
C ALA A 300 14.67 27.14 -3.19
N VAL A 301 13.82 26.39 -3.90
CA VAL A 301 12.54 25.87 -3.40
C VAL A 301 12.76 24.78 -2.34
N SER A 302 13.65 23.81 -2.60
CA SER A 302 13.93 22.70 -1.67
C SER A 302 14.66 23.12 -0.39
N GLY A 303 15.49 24.18 -0.47
CA GLY A 303 16.33 24.61 0.63
C GLY A 303 15.77 25.84 1.34
N ILE A 304 16.29 27.00 0.96
CA ILE A 304 16.10 28.25 1.72
C ILE A 304 14.63 28.65 1.81
N LEU A 305 13.86 28.56 0.72
CA LEU A 305 12.43 28.89 0.78
C LEU A 305 11.67 27.92 1.68
N THR A 306 11.94 26.62 1.59
CA THR A 306 11.36 25.60 2.48
C THR A 306 11.66 25.93 3.94
N ASN A 307 12.91 26.25 4.28
CA ASN A 307 13.28 26.60 5.65
C ASN A 307 12.58 27.86 6.15
N LEU A 308 12.49 28.91 5.33
CA LEU A 308 11.79 30.15 5.70
C LEU A 308 10.29 29.93 5.87
N VAL A 309 9.67 29.14 4.99
CA VAL A 309 8.25 28.78 5.12
C VAL A 309 8.02 27.96 6.37
N LYS A 310 8.91 26.99 6.65
CA LYS A 310 8.88 26.18 7.85
C LYS A 310 8.98 27.03 9.11
N GLU A 311 9.96 27.92 9.17
CA GLU A 311 10.20 28.78 10.34
C GLU A 311 9.02 29.73 10.62
N TYR A 312 8.46 30.35 9.59
CA TYR A 312 7.56 31.49 9.78
C TYR A 312 6.07 31.22 9.54
N TYR A 313 5.72 30.23 8.73
CA TYR A 313 4.33 30.08 8.26
C TYR A 313 3.77 28.67 8.42
N SER A 314 4.60 27.64 8.31
CA SER A 314 4.16 26.24 8.37
C SER A 314 5.26 25.33 8.96
N PRO A 315 5.46 25.32 10.29
CA PRO A 315 6.50 24.52 10.98
C PRO A 315 6.52 23.02 10.66
N GLN A 316 5.37 22.50 10.22
CA GLN A 316 5.15 21.12 9.83
C GLN A 316 5.50 20.81 8.38
N ILE A 317 5.79 21.80 7.54
CA ILE A 317 6.17 21.55 6.14
C ILE A 317 7.57 20.96 6.09
N ASN A 318 7.73 19.87 5.34
CA ASN A 318 9.03 19.25 5.12
C ASN A 318 9.67 19.79 3.85
N SER A 319 8.87 20.09 2.83
CA SER A 319 9.27 20.72 1.59
C SER A 319 8.13 21.55 1.00
N ILE A 320 8.44 22.68 0.35
CA ILE A 320 7.44 23.37 -0.49
C ILE A 320 6.91 22.43 -1.61
N PHE A 321 7.70 21.43 -2.03
CA PHE A 321 7.26 20.38 -2.95
C PHE A 321 6.21 19.42 -2.36
N ASP A 322 5.94 19.47 -1.05
CA ASP A 322 4.84 18.73 -0.40
C ASP A 322 3.46 19.20 -0.88
N THR A 323 3.37 20.36 -1.53
CA THR A 323 2.08 20.95 -1.91
C THR A 323 2.11 21.59 -3.29
N VAL A 324 0.96 21.51 -3.97
CA VAL A 324 0.64 22.24 -5.19
C VAL A 324 -0.55 23.19 -4.97
N ASN A 325 -0.90 23.47 -3.70
CA ASN A 325 -2.02 24.34 -3.37
C ASN A 325 -1.66 25.81 -3.66
N ILE A 326 -2.27 26.36 -4.72
CA ILE A 326 -2.00 27.70 -5.22
C ILE A 326 -2.25 28.77 -4.15
N SER A 327 -3.36 28.67 -3.40
CA SER A 327 -3.70 29.67 -2.37
C SER A 327 -2.67 29.71 -1.23
N MET A 328 -2.17 28.55 -0.80
CA MET A 328 -1.15 28.43 0.23
C MET A 328 0.21 28.96 -0.27
N LEU A 329 0.59 28.60 -1.50
CA LEU A 329 1.81 29.07 -2.13
C LEU A 329 1.79 30.59 -2.34
N GLN A 330 0.66 31.15 -2.80
CA GLN A 330 0.48 32.58 -2.98
C GLN A 330 0.54 33.34 -1.64
N TYR A 331 -0.08 32.79 -0.60
CA TYR A 331 0.01 33.37 0.75
C TYR A 331 1.46 33.43 1.25
N TRP A 332 2.26 32.38 1.05
CA TRP A 332 3.67 32.39 1.42
C TRP A 332 4.47 33.39 0.59
N ALA A 333 4.23 33.45 -0.72
CA ALA A 333 4.90 34.39 -1.61
C ALA A 333 4.63 35.83 -1.17
N ASP A 334 3.36 36.19 -0.94
CA ASP A 334 2.95 37.52 -0.50
C ASP A 334 3.53 37.84 0.88
N SER A 335 3.42 36.91 1.83
CA SER A 335 3.89 37.12 3.20
C SER A 335 5.40 37.27 3.30
N LEU A 336 6.17 36.42 2.60
CA LEU A 336 7.63 36.55 2.51
C LEU A 336 8.00 37.88 1.86
N SER A 337 7.29 38.27 0.80
CA SER A 337 7.54 39.53 0.11
C SER A 337 7.28 40.76 0.98
N MET A 338 6.56 40.66 2.09
CA MET A 338 6.34 41.77 3.02
C MET A 338 7.43 41.89 4.09
N ARG A 339 8.28 40.89 4.26
CA ARG A 339 9.32 40.91 5.30
C ARG A 339 10.58 41.69 4.88
N PRO A 340 11.07 42.63 5.70
CA PRO A 340 12.26 43.43 5.37
C PRO A 340 13.54 42.61 5.20
N ASP A 341 13.77 41.63 6.09
CA ASP A 341 14.92 40.73 6.08
C ASP A 341 14.97 39.87 4.81
N PHE A 342 13.83 39.31 4.41
CA PHE A 342 13.71 38.56 3.17
C PHE A 342 13.90 39.45 1.94
N ARG A 343 13.35 40.67 1.93
CA ARG A 343 13.51 41.62 0.82
C ARG A 343 14.98 41.96 0.57
N GLU A 344 15.73 42.23 1.63
CA GLU A 344 17.16 42.57 1.54
C GLU A 344 17.97 41.38 1.02
N PHE A 345 17.81 40.22 1.64
CA PHE A 345 18.49 38.99 1.25
C PHE A 345 18.15 38.54 -0.18
N ASN A 346 16.88 38.60 -0.56
CA ASN A 346 16.41 38.25 -1.91
C ASN A 346 16.92 39.25 -2.95
N THR A 347 17.09 40.53 -2.61
CA THR A 347 17.71 41.53 -3.49
C THR A 347 19.19 41.23 -3.73
N LEU A 348 19.95 40.88 -2.68
CA LEU A 348 21.36 40.47 -2.78
C LEU A 348 21.56 39.23 -3.65
N LYS A 349 20.56 38.35 -3.72
CA LYS A 349 20.55 37.16 -4.58
C LYS A 349 19.83 37.39 -5.91
N HIS A 350 19.74 38.63 -6.38
CA HIS A 350 19.13 38.99 -7.68
C HIS A 350 17.70 38.46 -7.86
N ARG A 351 16.90 38.47 -6.80
CA ARG A 351 15.49 38.03 -6.75
C ARG A 351 15.26 36.55 -7.07
N VAL A 352 16.30 35.72 -6.99
CA VAL A 352 16.23 34.29 -7.31
C VAL A 352 15.16 33.56 -6.49
N TYR A 353 14.94 33.89 -5.21
CA TYR A 353 13.96 33.19 -4.38
C TYR A 353 12.53 33.54 -4.75
N SER A 354 12.22 34.83 -4.92
CA SER A 354 10.89 35.24 -5.39
C SER A 354 10.58 34.68 -6.79
N CYS A 355 11.59 34.67 -7.68
CA CYS A 355 11.42 34.11 -9.01
C CYS A 355 11.24 32.59 -8.97
N ALA A 356 11.95 31.88 -8.11
CA ALA A 356 11.83 30.44 -7.96
C ALA A 356 10.46 30.04 -7.36
N LEU A 357 9.98 30.77 -6.34
CA LEU A 357 8.67 30.51 -5.73
C LEU A 357 7.53 30.82 -6.70
N ASN A 358 7.57 31.96 -7.39
CA ASN A 358 6.57 32.30 -8.41
C ASN A 358 6.58 31.28 -9.55
N LYS A 359 7.75 30.79 -9.95
CA LYS A 359 7.81 29.80 -11.02
C LYS A 359 7.25 28.43 -10.60
N TYR A 360 7.38 28.08 -9.32
CA TYR A 360 6.71 26.92 -8.76
C TYR A 360 5.19 27.12 -8.65
N ILE A 361 4.71 28.34 -8.38
CA ILE A 361 3.27 28.68 -8.45
C ILE A 361 2.75 28.50 -9.87
N GLU A 362 3.45 29.00 -10.90
CA GLU A 362 3.07 28.80 -12.30
C GLU A 362 2.99 27.30 -12.67
N TYR A 363 3.90 26.49 -12.12
CA TYR A 363 3.85 25.04 -12.27
C TYR A 363 2.59 24.46 -11.60
N ALA A 364 2.29 24.85 -10.36
CA ALA A 364 1.10 24.40 -9.65
C ALA A 364 -0.19 24.80 -10.40
N GLU A 365 -0.25 26.01 -10.97
CA GLU A 365 -1.34 26.47 -11.84
C GLU A 365 -1.47 25.63 -13.11
N SER A 366 -0.34 25.18 -13.68
CA SER A 366 -0.33 24.32 -14.88
C SER A 366 -0.86 22.91 -14.64
N LEU A 367 -0.82 22.42 -13.40
CA LEU A 367 -1.39 21.12 -13.02
C LEU A 367 -2.92 21.18 -12.91
N THR A 368 -3.47 22.35 -12.59
CA THR A 368 -4.91 22.56 -12.44
C THR A 368 -5.54 22.99 -13.77
N ALA A 369 -5.68 22.04 -14.71
CA ALA A 369 -6.42 22.25 -15.97
C ALA A 369 -7.95 22.32 -15.80
N THR A 370 -8.44 22.53 -14.59
CA THR A 370 -9.85 22.76 -14.27
C THR A 370 -9.95 24.07 -13.52
N GLU A 371 -10.70 25.02 -14.04
CA GLU A 371 -11.02 26.26 -13.33
C GLU A 371 -11.47 25.92 -11.89
N PRO A 372 -10.86 26.51 -10.85
CA PRO A 372 -11.30 26.27 -9.49
C PRO A 372 -12.78 26.68 -9.40
N LEU A 373 -13.62 25.77 -8.90
CA LEU A 373 -15.00 26.07 -8.54
C LEU A 373 -14.99 27.28 -7.61
N SER A 374 -15.31 28.45 -8.15
CA SER A 374 -15.48 29.70 -7.40
C SER A 374 -16.80 29.64 -6.62
N ILE A 375 -16.91 28.66 -5.73
CA ILE A 375 -18.04 28.52 -4.83
C ILE A 375 -17.73 29.37 -3.59
N SER A 376 -18.56 30.38 -3.35
CA SER A 376 -18.45 31.16 -2.11
C SER A 376 -18.65 30.26 -0.88
N PRO A 377 -17.99 30.51 0.27
CA PRO A 377 -18.10 29.64 1.44
C PRO A 377 -19.54 29.41 1.93
N LYS A 378 -20.40 30.44 1.86
CA LYS A 378 -21.83 30.33 2.19
C LYS A 378 -22.59 29.42 1.23
N HIS A 379 -22.25 29.46 -0.05
CA HIS A 379 -22.84 28.59 -1.05
C HIS A 379 -22.35 27.14 -0.85
N CYS A 380 -21.07 26.94 -0.56
CA CYS A 380 -20.49 25.64 -0.22
C CYS A 380 -21.17 25.02 1.02
N GLU A 381 -21.39 25.80 2.07
CA GLU A 381 -22.13 25.37 3.27
C GLU A 381 -23.58 24.96 2.94
N SER A 382 -24.26 25.71 2.07
CA SER A 382 -25.63 25.40 1.64
C SER A 382 -25.70 24.10 0.83
N LEU A 383 -24.74 23.90 -0.07
CA LEU A 383 -24.61 22.67 -0.86
C LEU A 383 -24.30 21.46 0.02
N PHE A 384 -23.40 21.62 0.99
CA PHE A 384 -23.11 20.59 1.98
C PHE A 384 -24.36 20.21 2.80
N MET A 385 -25.17 21.20 3.19
CA MET A 385 -26.42 20.95 3.90
C MET A 385 -27.38 20.09 3.09
N ARG A 386 -27.50 20.37 1.79
CA ARG A 386 -28.32 19.58 0.86
C ARG A 386 -27.77 18.17 0.69
N PHE A 387 -26.45 18.02 0.51
CA PHE A 387 -25.78 16.72 0.44
C PHE A 387 -26.08 15.83 1.66
N MET A 388 -26.14 16.42 2.86
CA MET A 388 -26.47 15.70 4.07
C MET A 388 -27.94 15.26 4.10
N GLN A 389 -28.86 16.10 3.63
CA GLN A 389 -30.29 15.75 3.51
C GLN A 389 -30.52 14.64 2.47
N ASP A 390 -29.83 14.70 1.33
CA ASP A 390 -29.89 13.68 0.29
C ASP A 390 -29.32 12.33 0.78
N SER A 391 -28.38 12.38 1.73
CA SER A 391 -27.86 11.22 2.46
C SER A 391 -28.83 10.67 3.52
N GLY A 392 -30.03 11.24 3.65
CA GLY A 392 -31.09 10.80 4.56
C GLY A 392 -31.00 11.35 5.98
N LEU A 393 -30.19 12.40 6.22
CA LEU A 393 -30.08 13.05 7.52
C LEU A 393 -31.12 14.16 7.68
N SER A 394 -31.58 14.35 8.92
CA SER A 394 -32.48 15.47 9.26
C SER A 394 -31.76 16.82 9.15
N GLU A 395 -32.53 17.88 8.96
CA GLU A 395 -31.99 19.25 8.92
C GLU A 395 -31.24 19.59 10.24
N ASN A 396 -31.79 19.18 11.37
CA ASN A 396 -31.14 19.38 12.67
C ASN A 396 -29.80 18.65 12.77
N SER A 397 -29.75 17.40 12.28
CA SER A 397 -28.50 16.64 12.22
C SER A 397 -27.46 17.35 11.34
N GLY A 398 -27.84 17.82 10.14
CA GLY A 398 -26.93 18.55 9.26
C GLY A 398 -26.37 19.84 9.87
N ARG A 399 -27.19 20.58 10.64
CA ARG A 399 -26.73 21.77 11.38
C ARG A 399 -25.66 21.44 12.43
N TYR A 400 -25.76 20.30 13.12
CA TYR A 400 -24.70 19.86 14.05
C TYR A 400 -23.37 19.60 13.34
N TYR A 401 -23.41 19.01 12.14
CA TYR A 401 -22.22 18.80 11.32
C TYR A 401 -21.59 20.12 10.87
N ILE A 402 -22.39 21.08 10.41
CA ILE A 402 -21.92 22.42 10.03
C ILE A 402 -21.31 23.14 11.24
N GLN A 403 -21.93 23.05 12.41
CA GLN A 403 -21.41 23.66 13.64
C GLN A 403 -20.07 23.04 14.07
N ALA A 404 -19.92 21.72 13.94
CA ALA A 404 -18.66 21.03 14.20
C ALA A 404 -17.54 21.50 13.25
N LEU A 405 -17.86 21.65 11.96
CA LEU A 405 -16.95 22.11 10.90
C LEU A 405 -16.51 23.57 11.10
N ASN A 406 -17.46 24.50 11.23
CA ASN A 406 -17.19 25.93 11.41
C ASN A 406 -16.59 26.26 12.79
N GLY A 407 -16.88 25.45 13.80
CA GLY A 407 -16.35 25.62 15.14
C GLY A 407 -15.02 24.90 15.33
N ARG A 408 -15.07 23.79 16.07
CA ARG A 408 -13.90 23.09 16.60
C ARG A 408 -12.93 22.58 15.53
N VAL A 409 -13.43 22.10 14.39
CA VAL A 409 -12.55 21.64 13.30
C VAL A 409 -11.79 22.82 12.70
N THR A 410 -12.49 23.90 12.33
CA THR A 410 -11.85 25.12 11.81
C THR A 410 -10.86 25.72 12.82
N GLU A 411 -11.20 25.73 14.12
CA GLU A 411 -10.31 26.25 15.18
C GLU A 411 -9.00 25.46 15.27
N CYS A 412 -9.05 24.12 15.19
CA CYS A 412 -7.85 23.28 15.13
C CYS A 412 -7.06 23.48 13.84
N ILE A 413 -7.72 23.56 12.68
CA ILE A 413 -7.03 23.87 11.41
C ILE A 413 -6.35 25.24 11.50
N ARG A 414 -7.02 26.25 12.07
CA ARG A 414 -6.44 27.58 12.26
C ARG A 414 -5.20 27.53 13.15
N LYS A 415 -5.25 26.78 14.23
CA LYS A 415 -4.17 26.69 15.21
C LYS A 415 -2.93 25.99 14.65
N TYR A 416 -3.10 24.92 13.87
CA TYR A 416 -1.98 24.04 13.49
C TYR A 416 -1.64 24.02 12.00
N LEU A 417 -2.56 24.40 11.12
CA LEU A 417 -2.43 24.16 9.68
C LEU A 417 -2.50 25.44 8.86
N MET A 418 -3.46 26.32 9.12
CA MET A 418 -3.68 27.54 8.35
C MET A 418 -4.26 28.68 9.20
N PRO A 419 -3.42 29.52 9.84
CA PRO A 419 -3.86 30.61 10.73
C PRO A 419 -4.83 31.62 10.11
N ALA A 420 -4.79 31.80 8.79
CA ALA A 420 -5.65 32.70 8.06
C ALA A 420 -7.05 32.12 7.72
N ILE A 421 -7.31 30.84 8.02
CA ILE A 421 -8.58 30.20 7.66
C ILE A 421 -9.76 30.87 8.37
N GLN A 422 -10.72 31.34 7.56
CA GLN A 422 -11.97 31.90 8.09
C GLN A 422 -12.93 30.78 8.48
N ASN A 423 -13.17 29.85 7.56
CA ASN A 423 -13.96 28.64 7.78
C ASN A 423 -13.49 27.54 6.82
N ILE A 424 -13.77 26.29 7.17
CA ILE A 424 -13.39 25.14 6.34
C ILE A 424 -14.13 25.11 4.99
N PHE A 425 -15.32 25.73 4.89
CA PHE A 425 -16.07 25.82 3.62
C PHE A 425 -15.40 26.70 2.56
N SER A 426 -14.34 27.44 2.91
CA SER A 426 -13.45 28.11 1.97
C SER A 426 -12.50 27.15 1.23
N ILE A 427 -12.51 25.86 1.57
CA ILE A 427 -11.54 24.88 1.08
C ILE A 427 -12.26 23.75 0.37
N THR A 428 -12.15 23.73 -0.96
CA THR A 428 -12.68 22.70 -1.85
C THR A 428 -11.57 21.85 -2.49
N ASP A 429 -10.31 22.07 -2.10
CA ASP A 429 -9.18 21.25 -2.51
C ASP A 429 -9.21 19.92 -1.74
N ILE A 430 -9.56 18.86 -2.47
CA ILE A 430 -9.74 17.52 -1.90
C ILE A 430 -8.44 16.94 -1.34
N GLN A 431 -7.29 17.19 -1.98
CA GLN A 431 -5.99 16.68 -1.52
C GLN A 431 -5.57 17.38 -0.23
N LEU A 432 -5.82 18.69 -0.15
CA LEU A 432 -5.57 19.46 1.07
C LEU A 432 -6.45 18.99 2.24
N LEU A 433 -7.73 18.72 1.99
CA LEU A 433 -8.64 18.22 3.03
C LEU A 433 -8.22 16.83 3.53
N TYR A 434 -7.73 15.95 2.65
CA TYR A 434 -7.19 14.65 3.04
C TYR A 434 -5.95 14.77 3.92
N SER A 435 -4.99 15.61 3.55
CA SER A 435 -3.76 15.80 4.35
C SER A 435 -4.09 16.40 5.73
N TRP A 436 -4.99 17.38 5.78
CA TRP A 436 -5.44 17.98 7.04
C TRP A 436 -6.17 16.98 7.93
N SER A 437 -7.03 16.14 7.35
CA SER A 437 -7.70 15.07 8.10
C SER A 437 -6.71 14.11 8.73
N GLN A 438 -5.70 13.64 7.99
CA GLN A 438 -4.68 12.75 8.52
C GLN A 438 -3.87 13.40 9.66
N PHE A 439 -3.49 14.67 9.48
CA PHE A 439 -2.80 15.44 10.52
C PHE A 439 -3.64 15.55 11.79
N LEU A 440 -4.90 15.96 11.68
CA LEU A 440 -5.80 16.11 12.82
C LEU A 440 -6.01 14.78 13.56
N HIS A 441 -6.08 13.65 12.83
CA HIS A 441 -6.17 12.33 13.45
C HIS A 441 -4.93 11.94 14.26
N ARG A 442 -3.77 12.54 14.00
CA ARG A 442 -2.52 12.30 14.74
C ARG A 442 -2.32 13.30 15.88
N ASN A 443 -2.84 14.51 15.73
CA ASN A 443 -2.72 15.60 16.70
C ASN A 443 -3.41 15.28 18.04
N GLN A 444 -2.67 15.38 19.14
CA GLN A 444 -3.13 15.00 20.47
C GLN A 444 -4.29 15.85 20.97
N ASP A 445 -4.21 17.18 20.83
CA ASP A 445 -5.27 18.11 21.25
C ASP A 445 -6.57 17.85 20.47
N PHE A 446 -6.47 17.55 19.18
CA PHE A 446 -7.63 17.17 18.37
C PHE A 446 -8.19 15.80 18.79
N LYS A 447 -7.35 14.80 19.08
CA LYS A 447 -7.81 13.48 19.56
C LYS A 447 -8.60 13.60 20.85
N GLU A 448 -8.10 14.35 21.83
CA GLU A 448 -8.75 14.56 23.12
C GLU A 448 -10.09 15.27 22.95
N MET A 449 -10.11 16.36 22.17
CA MET A 449 -11.32 17.06 21.82
C MET A 449 -12.33 16.15 21.10
N ASN A 450 -11.87 15.34 20.14
CA ASN A 450 -12.71 14.42 19.38
C ASN A 450 -13.27 13.29 20.23
N ASN A 451 -12.52 12.82 21.23
CA ASN A 451 -13.02 11.85 22.21
C ASN A 451 -14.11 12.46 23.08
N VAL A 452 -13.93 13.68 23.59
CA VAL A 452 -14.96 14.41 24.35
C VAL A 452 -16.21 14.65 23.51
N GLY A 453 -16.03 14.92 22.22
CA GLY A 453 -17.12 15.09 21.25
C GLY A 453 -17.72 13.78 20.72
N ASN A 454 -17.45 12.61 21.31
CA ASN A 454 -17.93 11.31 20.81
C ASN A 454 -17.66 11.08 19.30
N ARG A 455 -16.47 11.46 18.84
CA ARG A 455 -16.00 11.36 17.44
C ARG A 455 -16.76 12.23 16.43
N GLN A 456 -17.54 13.20 16.89
CA GLN A 456 -18.35 14.04 16.01
C GLN A 456 -17.53 14.92 15.05
N TYR A 457 -16.33 15.38 15.46
CA TYR A 457 -15.52 16.29 14.66
C TYR A 457 -14.81 15.57 13.52
N SER A 458 -14.23 14.39 13.77
CA SER A 458 -13.67 13.55 12.71
C SER A 458 -14.76 13.07 11.75
N CYS A 459 -15.93 12.69 12.26
CA CYS A 459 -17.07 12.32 11.43
C CYS A 459 -17.51 13.48 10.52
N ALA A 460 -17.58 14.69 11.06
CA ALA A 460 -17.94 15.88 10.29
C ALA A 460 -16.94 16.22 9.19
N LEU A 461 -15.65 16.14 9.51
CA LEU A 461 -14.59 16.33 8.52
C LEU A 461 -14.64 15.28 7.41
N SER A 462 -14.83 14.00 7.76
CA SER A 462 -15.01 12.93 6.77
C SER A 462 -16.23 13.14 5.88
N LYS A 463 -17.35 13.64 6.43
CA LYS A 463 -18.55 13.96 5.65
C LYS A 463 -18.32 15.12 4.70
N TYR A 464 -17.56 16.13 5.14
CA TYR A 464 -17.20 17.26 4.30
C TYR A 464 -16.28 16.85 3.13
N ILE A 465 -15.30 15.99 3.39
CA ILE A 465 -14.44 15.39 2.35
C ILE A 465 -15.29 14.66 1.31
N GLN A 466 -16.20 13.78 1.74
CA GLN A 466 -17.12 13.06 0.84
C GLN A 466 -17.94 14.00 -0.04
N PHE A 467 -18.42 15.10 0.53
CA PHE A 467 -19.15 16.12 -0.22
C PHE A 467 -18.25 16.79 -1.27
N VAL A 468 -17.03 17.19 -0.91
CA VAL A 468 -16.12 17.83 -1.85
C VAL A 468 -15.74 16.87 -3.00
N GLU A 469 -15.59 15.57 -2.74
CA GLU A 469 -15.43 14.56 -3.80
C GLU A 469 -16.59 14.60 -4.81
N THR A 470 -17.84 14.74 -4.34
CA THR A 470 -18.98 14.85 -5.25
C THR A 470 -18.97 16.11 -6.10
N LEU A 471 -18.41 17.22 -5.61
CA LEU A 471 -18.28 18.46 -6.39
C LEU A 471 -17.23 18.34 -7.50
N VAL A 472 -16.14 17.60 -7.25
CA VAL A 472 -15.07 17.35 -8.24
C VAL A 472 -15.57 16.44 -9.38
N ASP A 473 -16.40 15.45 -9.03
CA ASP A 473 -17.03 14.53 -9.98
C ASP A 473 -18.06 15.23 -10.90
N GLU A 474 -18.73 16.30 -10.43
CA GLU A 474 -19.69 17.07 -11.25
C GLU A 474 -19.01 17.96 -12.31
N ASN A 475 -17.75 18.35 -12.10
CA ASN A 475 -17.01 19.26 -12.99
C ASN A 475 -16.13 18.57 -14.03
N THR A 476 -15.96 17.25 -13.96
CA THR A 476 -15.27 16.47 -14.99
C THR A 476 -16.29 15.93 -15.99
N GLU A 477 -16.58 16.73 -17.03
CA GLU A 477 -17.23 16.27 -18.27
C GLU A 477 -16.33 15.24 -18.99
N SER A 478 -16.26 14.03 -18.46
CA SER A 478 -15.79 12.82 -19.14
C SER A 478 -16.09 11.51 -18.38
N ALA A 479 -16.94 11.56 -17.35
CA ALA A 479 -17.34 10.37 -16.58
C ALA A 479 -18.84 10.03 -16.59
N VAL A 480 -19.59 10.44 -17.64
CA VAL A 480 -20.95 9.93 -17.93
C VAL A 480 -20.98 8.41 -18.22
N LEU A 481 -19.84 7.70 -18.11
CA LEU A 481 -19.81 6.24 -18.28
C LEU A 481 -19.19 5.44 -17.13
N LYS A 482 -18.75 6.02 -16.01
CA LYS A 482 -18.08 5.21 -14.95
C LYS A 482 -18.36 5.52 -13.48
N ASN A 483 -19.36 6.32 -13.14
CA ASN A 483 -19.91 6.35 -11.77
C ASN A 483 -21.44 6.28 -11.73
N GLU A 484 -22.04 5.34 -12.45
CA GLU A 484 -23.15 4.61 -11.87
C GLU A 484 -22.57 3.51 -10.98
N GLY A 485 -22.24 3.83 -9.73
CA GLY A 485 -22.37 2.81 -8.69
C GLY A 485 -23.83 2.39 -8.72
N LYS A 486 -24.15 1.28 -9.44
CA LYS A 486 -25.51 0.86 -9.83
C LYS A 486 -26.53 1.51 -8.90
N ARG A 487 -27.16 2.61 -9.34
CA ARG A 487 -28.38 3.08 -8.67
C ARG A 487 -29.24 1.83 -8.59
N LYS A 488 -29.69 1.45 -7.38
CA LYS A 488 -30.47 0.23 -7.20
C LYS A 488 -31.72 0.39 -8.06
N SER A 489 -31.66 -0.17 -9.24
CA SER A 489 -32.74 -0.10 -10.20
C SER A 489 -33.92 -0.91 -9.71
N HIS A 490 -33.72 -1.86 -8.78
CA HIS A 490 -34.76 -2.77 -8.30
C HIS A 490 -34.69 -3.05 -6.78
N ILE A 491 -35.85 -3.16 -6.14
CA ILE A 491 -36.09 -3.71 -4.78
C ILE A 491 -36.95 -4.98 -4.84
N LEU A 492 -37.17 -5.62 -3.68
CA LEU A 492 -38.08 -6.75 -3.54
C LEU A 492 -39.37 -6.31 -2.88
N ARG A 493 -40.49 -6.58 -3.55
CA ARG A 493 -41.83 -6.59 -2.96
C ARG A 493 -42.19 -8.03 -2.61
N VAL A 494 -42.58 -8.25 -1.35
CA VAL A 494 -43.10 -9.53 -0.87
C VAL A 494 -44.56 -9.35 -0.49
N THR A 495 -45.46 -10.10 -1.12
CA THR A 495 -46.88 -10.15 -0.79
C THR A 495 -47.20 -11.46 -0.08
N TYR A 496 -47.72 -11.35 1.13
CA TYR A 496 -48.17 -12.48 1.94
C TYR A 496 -49.60 -12.90 1.54
N PRO A 497 -50.02 -14.16 1.79
CA PRO A 497 -51.38 -14.63 1.46
C PRO A 497 -52.52 -13.84 2.10
N ASN A 498 -52.25 -13.18 3.24
CA ASN A 498 -53.21 -12.32 3.93
C ASN A 498 -53.31 -10.90 3.33
N GLY A 499 -52.61 -10.62 2.24
CA GLY A 499 -52.58 -9.31 1.58
C GLY A 499 -51.56 -8.32 2.16
N ARG A 500 -50.79 -8.69 3.21
CA ARG A 500 -49.71 -7.84 3.72
C ARG A 500 -48.61 -7.71 2.66
N ILE A 501 -48.15 -6.48 2.42
CA ILE A 501 -47.06 -6.17 1.49
C ILE A 501 -45.88 -5.62 2.26
N VAL A 502 -44.68 -6.11 1.95
CA VAL A 502 -43.42 -5.60 2.50
C VAL A 502 -42.49 -5.24 1.35
N GLU A 503 -42.11 -3.97 1.31
CA GLU A 503 -41.36 -3.35 0.22
C GLU A 503 -40.44 -2.27 0.80
N GLU A 504 -39.24 -2.67 1.19
CA GLU A 504 -38.27 -1.77 1.82
C GLU A 504 -37.25 -1.26 0.80
N ARG A 505 -36.93 0.04 0.86
CA ARG A 505 -35.86 0.64 0.05
C ARG A 505 -34.52 -0.07 0.25
N MET A 506 -34.30 -0.61 1.46
CA MET A 506 -33.19 -1.49 1.77
C MET A 506 -33.64 -2.96 1.76
N VAL A 507 -33.35 -3.69 0.69
CA VAL A 507 -33.74 -5.11 0.50
C VAL A 507 -33.42 -6.03 1.68
N TYR A 508 -32.35 -5.77 2.45
CA TYR A 508 -32.07 -6.59 3.63
C TYR A 508 -33.16 -6.45 4.71
N LYS A 509 -33.86 -5.31 4.80
CA LYS A 509 -35.00 -5.15 5.71
C LYS A 509 -36.20 -5.99 5.28
N THR A 510 -36.47 -6.09 3.97
CA THR A 510 -37.48 -7.03 3.44
C THR A 510 -37.13 -8.47 3.82
N LEU A 511 -35.86 -8.87 3.71
CA LEU A 511 -35.40 -10.19 4.15
C LEU A 511 -35.59 -10.38 5.67
N MET A 512 -35.24 -9.39 6.48
CA MET A 512 -35.39 -9.44 7.94
C MET A 512 -36.86 -9.60 8.34
N ASP A 513 -37.79 -8.90 7.68
CA ASP A 513 -39.22 -9.04 7.95
C ASP A 513 -39.72 -10.47 7.69
N VAL A 514 -39.30 -11.07 6.57
CA VAL A 514 -39.67 -12.45 6.22
C VAL A 514 -39.10 -13.44 7.25
N ILE A 515 -37.84 -13.28 7.66
CA ILE A 515 -37.22 -14.15 8.67
C ILE A 515 -37.94 -13.98 10.02
N SER A 516 -38.26 -12.75 10.40
CA SER A 516 -39.01 -12.46 11.63
C SER A 516 -40.40 -13.08 11.59
N THR A 517 -41.09 -13.02 10.45
CA THR A 517 -42.44 -13.58 10.28
C THR A 517 -42.43 -15.11 10.24
N ALA A 518 -41.39 -15.73 9.67
CA ALA A 518 -41.20 -17.18 9.69
C ALA A 518 -40.78 -17.72 11.07
N GLY A 519 -40.13 -16.86 11.87
CA GLY A 519 -39.51 -17.17 13.16
C GLY A 519 -38.01 -17.44 13.01
N ALA A 520 -37.17 -16.59 13.61
CA ALA A 520 -35.71 -16.63 13.44
C ALA A 520 -35.09 -17.99 13.85
N ALA A 521 -35.52 -18.57 14.97
CA ALA A 521 -35.04 -19.88 15.43
C ALA A 521 -35.40 -21.01 14.44
N ARG A 522 -36.59 -20.95 13.83
CA ARG A 522 -37.01 -21.91 12.80
C ARG A 522 -36.16 -21.75 11.54
N VAL A 523 -35.90 -20.52 11.12
CA VAL A 523 -35.03 -20.25 9.96
C VAL A 523 -33.59 -20.71 10.23
N LYS A 524 -33.05 -20.51 11.44
CA LYS A 524 -31.75 -21.07 11.86
C LYS A 524 -31.69 -22.58 11.68
N SER A 525 -32.76 -23.30 12.05
CA SER A 525 -32.83 -24.76 11.92
C SER A 525 -32.85 -25.27 10.47
N LEU A 526 -33.18 -24.42 9.50
CA LEU A 526 -33.09 -24.78 8.07
C LEU A 526 -31.64 -24.90 7.58
N GLY A 527 -30.67 -24.34 8.31
CA GLY A 527 -29.25 -24.43 7.94
C GLY A 527 -28.91 -23.76 6.61
N ILE A 528 -29.61 -22.67 6.25
CA ILE A 528 -29.36 -21.94 5.00
C ILE A 528 -27.96 -21.32 5.08
N MET A 529 -27.03 -21.75 4.23
CA MET A 529 -25.65 -21.26 4.27
C MET A 529 -25.45 -20.01 3.42
N LEU A 530 -24.86 -18.95 4.00
CA LEU A 530 -24.47 -17.73 3.32
C LEU A 530 -23.05 -17.32 3.78
N ASN A 531 -22.14 -17.11 2.83
CA ASN A 531 -20.73 -16.78 3.10
C ASN A 531 -20.02 -17.76 4.05
N GLY A 532 -20.37 -19.05 3.98
CA GLY A 532 -19.76 -20.11 4.79
C GLY A 532 -20.28 -20.19 6.22
N THR A 533 -21.31 -19.42 6.58
CA THR A 533 -21.99 -19.51 7.88
C THR A 533 -23.50 -19.72 7.69
N ASN A 534 -24.21 -20.12 8.74
CA ASN A 534 -25.66 -20.14 8.74
C ASN A 534 -26.21 -18.71 8.59
N LEU A 535 -27.25 -18.54 7.78
CA LEU A 535 -27.94 -17.27 7.51
C LEU A 535 -28.41 -16.63 8.81
N VAL A 536 -28.90 -17.45 9.75
CA VAL A 536 -29.25 -17.02 11.10
C VAL A 536 -28.33 -17.73 12.09
N SER A 537 -27.57 -16.97 12.86
CA SER A 537 -26.59 -17.48 13.82
C SER A 537 -26.73 -16.80 15.18
N ASP A 538 -26.32 -17.49 16.24
CA ASP A 538 -26.09 -16.93 17.59
C ASP A 538 -24.67 -16.35 17.74
N THR A 539 -23.82 -16.52 16.73
CA THR A 539 -22.42 -16.09 16.73
C THR A 539 -22.22 -14.94 15.74
N ILE A 540 -21.55 -13.88 16.18
CA ILE A 540 -21.06 -12.78 15.32
C ILE A 540 -19.67 -13.16 14.79
N ILE A 541 -19.50 -13.09 13.48
CA ILE A 541 -18.21 -13.29 12.82
C ILE A 541 -17.55 -11.91 12.65
N PRO A 542 -16.32 -11.69 13.16
CA PRO A 542 -15.67 -10.37 13.14
C PRO A 542 -15.63 -9.72 11.75
N ARG A 543 -15.36 -10.53 10.71
CA ARG A 543 -15.34 -10.06 9.31
C ARG A 543 -16.68 -9.51 8.80
N TYR A 544 -17.79 -9.95 9.38
CA TYR A 544 -19.15 -9.64 8.94
C TYR A 544 -19.96 -8.90 10.00
N GLU A 545 -19.34 -8.42 11.08
CA GLU A 545 -20.01 -7.75 12.20
C GLU A 545 -21.01 -6.68 11.75
N ILE A 546 -20.59 -5.78 10.85
CA ILE A 546 -21.44 -4.71 10.31
C ILE A 546 -22.64 -5.27 9.52
N SER A 547 -22.48 -6.41 8.87
CA SER A 547 -23.48 -7.06 8.02
C SER A 547 -24.34 -8.10 8.74
N GLN A 548 -24.07 -8.39 10.02
CA GLN A 548 -24.91 -9.26 10.83
C GLN A 548 -25.88 -8.39 11.64
N LYS A 549 -27.18 -8.47 11.32
CA LYS A 549 -28.20 -7.64 11.95
C LYS A 549 -28.94 -8.43 13.03
N PRO A 550 -29.12 -7.88 14.24
CA PRO A 550 -29.83 -8.56 15.32
C PRO A 550 -31.30 -8.77 14.95
N ILE A 551 -31.87 -9.94 15.30
CA ILE A 551 -33.27 -10.29 15.02
C ILE A 551 -34.04 -10.83 16.25
N GLY A 552 -33.51 -10.60 17.45
CA GLY A 552 -34.09 -11.07 18.73
C GLY A 552 -33.49 -12.39 19.23
N ASP A 553 -33.74 -12.72 20.50
CA ASP A 553 -33.29 -13.96 21.16
C ASP A 553 -31.80 -14.30 20.96
N GLU A 554 -30.94 -13.26 21.01
CA GLU A 554 -29.49 -13.37 20.77
C GLU A 554 -29.11 -13.92 19.38
N LEU A 555 -30.03 -13.86 18.42
CA LEU A 555 -29.80 -14.27 17.03
C LEU A 555 -29.50 -13.08 16.11
N PHE A 556 -28.69 -13.35 15.09
CA PHE A 556 -28.23 -12.43 14.08
C PHE A 556 -28.47 -12.99 12.67
N VAL A 557 -28.85 -12.12 11.74
CA VAL A 557 -29.04 -12.47 10.32
C VAL A 557 -27.87 -11.94 9.49
N MET A 558 -27.24 -12.80 8.69
CA MET A 558 -26.26 -12.42 7.69
C MET A 558 -26.92 -11.68 6.52
N THR A 559 -26.65 -10.38 6.37
CA THR A 559 -27.22 -9.54 5.30
C THR A 559 -26.29 -9.27 4.12
N CYS A 560 -25.03 -9.72 4.21
CA CYS A 560 -24.00 -9.52 3.18
C CYS A 560 -24.23 -10.42 1.95
N SER A 561 -25.10 -9.99 1.04
CA SER A 561 -25.39 -10.67 -0.24
C SER A 561 -26.03 -9.71 -1.26
N ASP A 562 -26.12 -10.10 -2.53
CA ASP A 562 -26.84 -9.30 -3.54
C ASP A 562 -28.38 -9.48 -3.47
N THR A 563 -29.13 -8.68 -4.24
CA THR A 563 -30.60 -8.70 -4.26
C THR A 563 -31.16 -10.04 -4.78
N ALA A 564 -30.53 -10.64 -5.79
CA ALA A 564 -30.96 -11.91 -6.37
C ALA A 564 -30.81 -13.07 -5.36
N THR A 565 -29.69 -13.09 -4.63
CA THR A 565 -29.45 -14.05 -3.55
C THR A 565 -30.48 -13.87 -2.43
N LYS A 566 -30.81 -12.63 -2.05
CA LYS A 566 -31.87 -12.38 -1.05
C LYS A 566 -33.24 -12.88 -1.52
N LYS A 567 -33.59 -12.68 -2.78
CA LYS A 567 -34.82 -13.22 -3.39
C LYS A 567 -34.84 -14.74 -3.32
N SER A 568 -33.74 -15.40 -3.70
CA SER A 568 -33.61 -16.86 -3.61
C SER A 568 -33.77 -17.37 -2.18
N ILE A 569 -33.18 -16.68 -1.20
CA ILE A 569 -33.31 -17.02 0.22
C ILE A 569 -34.76 -16.85 0.69
N ILE A 570 -35.43 -15.74 0.36
CA ILE A 570 -36.85 -15.52 0.71
C ILE A 570 -37.72 -16.61 0.08
N GLN A 571 -37.46 -17.01 -1.17
CA GLN A 571 -38.17 -18.10 -1.82
C GLN A 571 -37.92 -19.44 -1.12
N GLN A 572 -36.68 -19.72 -0.72
CA GLN A 572 -36.33 -20.94 0.02
C GLN A 572 -37.05 -21.01 1.36
N ILE A 573 -37.10 -19.91 2.12
CA ILE A 573 -37.83 -19.81 3.39
C ILE A 573 -39.34 -19.99 3.16
N SER A 574 -39.89 -19.32 2.14
CA SER A 574 -41.31 -19.42 1.77
C SER A 574 -41.71 -20.86 1.46
N ASN A 575 -40.90 -21.56 0.67
CA ASN A 575 -41.15 -22.95 0.31
C ASN A 575 -41.00 -23.89 1.51
N ALA A 576 -39.94 -23.72 2.31
CA ALA A 576 -39.67 -24.58 3.46
C ALA A 576 -40.78 -24.50 4.52
N PHE A 577 -41.40 -23.34 4.69
CA PHE A 577 -42.47 -23.12 5.66
C PHE A 577 -43.87 -22.99 5.05
N ASN A 578 -44.04 -23.30 3.76
CA ASN A 578 -45.30 -23.21 3.03
C ASN A 578 -46.01 -21.84 3.21
N MET A 579 -45.25 -20.75 3.19
CA MET A 579 -45.77 -19.40 3.47
C MET A 579 -46.56 -18.79 2.31
N GLY A 580 -46.48 -19.36 1.10
CA GLY A 580 -47.23 -18.87 -0.07
C GLY A 580 -46.87 -17.44 -0.51
N LEU A 581 -45.63 -17.00 -0.24
CA LEU A 581 -45.20 -15.64 -0.56
C LEU A 581 -45.08 -15.42 -2.06
N LYS A 582 -45.64 -14.31 -2.55
CA LYS A 582 -45.38 -13.80 -3.91
C LYS A 582 -44.22 -12.81 -3.83
N ILE A 583 -43.16 -13.05 -4.59
CA ILE A 583 -41.92 -12.25 -4.54
C ILE A 583 -41.66 -11.62 -5.90
N GLU A 584 -41.65 -10.29 -5.94
CA GLU A 584 -41.53 -9.50 -7.17
C GLU A 584 -40.32 -8.55 -7.09
N GLU A 585 -39.60 -8.40 -8.19
CA GLU A 585 -38.58 -7.35 -8.34
C GLU A 585 -39.25 -6.11 -8.90
N ILE A 586 -39.13 -4.98 -8.19
CA ILE A 586 -39.79 -3.73 -8.57
C ILE A 586 -38.76 -2.68 -8.86
N SER A 587 -38.89 -2.04 -10.02
CA SER A 587 -38.00 -0.97 -10.41
C SER A 587 -38.25 0.30 -9.59
N ILE A 588 -37.19 0.91 -9.07
CA ILE A 588 -37.24 2.21 -8.41
C ILE A 588 -36.58 3.20 -9.36
N ILE A 589 -37.40 3.96 -10.08
CA ILE A 589 -36.94 5.05 -10.95
C ILE A 589 -36.56 6.25 -10.08
#